data_AF-A0A0D2K5G2-F1
#
_entry.id   AF-A0A0D2K5G2-F1
#
_cell.length_a   1.000
_cell.length_b   1.000
_cell.length_c   1.000
_cell.angle_alpha   90.00
_cell.angle_beta   90.00
_cell.angle_gamma   90.00
#
_symmetry.space_group_name_H-M   'P 1'
#
loop_
_entity.id
_entity.type
_entity.pdbx_description
1 polymer ?
#
loop_
_entity_poly.entity_id
_entity_poly.type
_entity_poly.pdbx_seq_one_letter_code
_entity_poly.pdbx_strand_id
1 'polypeptide(L)'
;MIRQPGQGGADEAQKRDLRAELLAAEAAHFAKTKGTTAEPTTSPSKPVKRELEDSPDDGDSDNEDPEIKRRRILEETRDIDADSDGSDTDSSDEESDEEDETAELMRELEKIKKERAEQKAREEAEQAQQAQDERERDIALGNPLLNPKAFNVKRRWDDDVVFKNQARGTEQKGNKEFVNDLLRSDFHKKFMVRDSVLGRLFWFD
;
A
#
# COMPACT_ATOMS: atom_id res chain seq x y z
N MET A 1 -35.09 -45.21 -27.12
CA MET A 1 -35.15 -44.11 -26.13
C MET A 1 -36.18 -43.10 -26.60
N ILE A 2 -37.22 -42.85 -25.79
CA ILE A 2 -38.28 -41.89 -26.08
C ILE A 2 -37.98 -40.61 -25.29
N ARG A 3 -38.12 -39.46 -25.94
CA ARG A 3 -37.89 -38.14 -25.32
C ARG A 3 -38.86 -37.95 -24.16
N GLN A 4 -38.36 -37.51 -23.01
CA GLN A 4 -39.19 -37.18 -21.85
C GLN A 4 -39.92 -35.84 -22.07
N PRO A 5 -41.08 -35.60 -21.42
CA PRO A 5 -41.75 -34.30 -21.49
C PRO A 5 -40.80 -33.16 -21.08
N GLY A 6 -40.75 -32.08 -21.86
CA GLY A 6 -39.83 -30.95 -21.66
C GLY A 6 -38.48 -31.06 -22.38
N GLN A 7 -38.17 -32.17 -23.06
CA GLN A 7 -36.96 -32.33 -23.89
C GLN A 7 -37.18 -31.97 -25.37
N GLY A 8 -38.25 -31.23 -25.68
CA GLY A 8 -38.62 -30.88 -27.06
C GLY A 8 -39.10 -32.11 -27.84
N GLY A 9 -40.12 -32.80 -27.30
CA GLY A 9 -40.80 -33.88 -28.01
C GLY A 9 -41.63 -33.35 -29.19
N ALA A 10 -41.91 -34.20 -30.19
CA ALA A 10 -42.69 -33.82 -31.37
C ALA A 10 -44.10 -33.32 -31.01
N ASP A 11 -44.73 -33.91 -29.99
CA ASP A 11 -46.06 -33.51 -29.51
C ASP A 11 -46.08 -32.13 -28.83
N GLU A 12 -44.93 -31.70 -28.30
CA GLU A 12 -44.74 -30.37 -27.70
C GLU A 12 -44.54 -29.30 -28.77
N ALA A 13 -43.85 -29.65 -29.86
CA ALA A 13 -43.60 -28.77 -31.00
C ALA A 13 -44.89 -28.46 -31.78
N GLN A 14 -45.83 -29.39 -31.87
CA GLN A 14 -47.11 -29.19 -32.56
C GLN A 14 -48.06 -28.21 -31.84
N LYS A 15 -47.88 -28.02 -30.52
CA LYS A 15 -48.76 -27.17 -29.70
C LYS A 15 -48.28 -25.72 -29.60
N ARG A 16 -47.05 -25.42 -30.06
CA ARG A 16 -46.44 -24.09 -29.95
C ARG A 16 -46.35 -23.42 -31.32
N ASP A 17 -46.57 -22.10 -31.34
CA ASP A 17 -46.25 -21.28 -32.51
C ASP A 17 -44.73 -21.00 -32.55
N LEU A 18 -43.99 -21.94 -33.13
CA LEU A 18 -42.53 -21.92 -33.20
C LEU A 18 -42.00 -20.69 -33.96
N ARG A 19 -42.78 -20.15 -34.90
CA ARG A 19 -42.36 -18.98 -35.69
C ARG A 19 -42.35 -17.72 -34.84
N ALA A 20 -43.40 -17.51 -34.03
CA ALA A 20 -43.48 -16.36 -33.14
C ALA A 20 -42.41 -16.41 -32.04
N GLU A 21 -42.17 -17.59 -31.47
CA GLU A 21 -41.14 -17.82 -30.46
C GLU A 21 -39.73 -17.56 -31.01
N LEU A 22 -39.43 -18.07 -32.21
CA LEU A 22 -38.13 -17.88 -32.86
C LEU A 22 -37.87 -16.39 -33.18
N LEU A 23 -38.87 -15.66 -33.67
CA LEU A 23 -38.76 -14.21 -33.91
C LEU A 23 -38.48 -13.46 -32.60
N ALA A 24 -39.20 -13.78 -31.52
CA ALA A 24 -38.97 -13.15 -30.21
C ALA A 24 -37.56 -13.45 -29.67
N ALA A 25 -37.08 -14.68 -29.83
CA ALA A 25 -35.73 -15.09 -29.45
C ALA A 25 -34.65 -14.38 -30.29
N GLU A 26 -34.85 -14.23 -31.59
CA GLU A 26 -33.97 -13.46 -32.47
C GLU A 26 -33.94 -11.99 -32.04
N ALA A 27 -35.09 -11.37 -31.81
CA ALA A 27 -35.17 -9.98 -31.36
C ALA A 27 -34.43 -9.77 -30.01
N ALA A 28 -34.58 -10.69 -29.06
CA ALA A 28 -33.85 -10.67 -27.80
C ALA A 28 -32.34 -10.84 -27.98
N HIS A 29 -31.92 -11.73 -28.89
CA HIS A 29 -30.51 -11.94 -29.22
C HIS A 29 -29.89 -10.69 -29.87
N PHE A 30 -30.56 -10.09 -30.86
CA PHE A 30 -30.09 -8.87 -31.52
C PHE A 30 -30.08 -7.67 -30.57
N ALA A 31 -31.05 -7.54 -29.67
CA ALA A 31 -31.01 -6.50 -28.63
C ALA A 31 -29.80 -6.67 -27.70
N LYS A 32 -29.49 -7.92 -27.31
CA LYS A 32 -28.33 -8.23 -26.47
C LYS A 32 -27.00 -7.97 -27.17
N THR A 33 -26.86 -8.28 -28.46
CA THR A 33 -25.61 -8.05 -29.22
C THR A 33 -25.44 -6.60 -29.67
N LYS A 34 -26.54 -5.87 -29.96
CA LYS A 34 -26.49 -4.46 -30.33
C LYS A 34 -26.11 -3.54 -29.16
N GLY A 35 -26.52 -3.88 -27.93
CA GLY A 35 -26.12 -3.14 -26.72
C GLY A 35 -24.65 -3.32 -26.29
N THR A 36 -23.95 -4.29 -26.88
CA THR A 36 -22.53 -4.63 -26.63
C THR A 36 -21.70 -4.42 -27.90
N THR A 37 -21.93 -3.28 -28.58
CA THR A 37 -21.06 -2.81 -29.67
C THR A 37 -19.90 -1.98 -29.12
N ALA A 38 -19.11 -2.59 -28.25
CA ALA A 38 -17.72 -2.25 -27.96
C ALA A 38 -17.15 -3.43 -27.16
N GLU A 39 -16.09 -4.06 -27.67
CA GLU A 39 -15.43 -5.27 -27.15
C GLU A 39 -16.08 -6.62 -27.55
N PRO A 40 -15.46 -7.39 -28.46
CA PRO A 40 -15.89 -8.75 -28.77
C PRO A 40 -15.43 -9.71 -27.65
N THR A 41 -16.10 -9.68 -26.50
CA THR A 41 -15.89 -10.67 -25.44
C THR A 41 -16.59 -11.96 -25.83
N THR A 42 -15.81 -13.01 -26.04
CA THR A 42 -16.28 -14.40 -26.04
C THR A 42 -16.96 -14.69 -24.71
N SER A 43 -18.25 -15.02 -24.69
CA SER A 43 -18.86 -15.71 -23.56
C SER A 43 -20.03 -16.56 -24.01
N PRO A 44 -19.98 -17.90 -23.87
CA PRO A 44 -21.18 -18.68 -23.65
C PRO A 44 -21.58 -18.56 -22.16
N SER A 45 -22.81 -18.13 -21.92
CA SER A 45 -23.68 -18.39 -20.75
C SER A 45 -23.03 -18.76 -19.40
N LYS A 46 -23.16 -17.89 -18.40
CA LYS A 46 -23.19 -18.27 -16.96
C LYS A 46 -24.63 -18.22 -16.43
N PRO A 47 -24.97 -19.07 -15.45
CA PRO A 47 -25.47 -18.50 -14.19
C PRO A 47 -24.63 -18.93 -12.96
N VAL A 48 -24.09 -17.91 -12.29
CA VAL A 48 -24.14 -17.61 -10.84
C VAL A 48 -23.67 -18.68 -9.79
N LYS A 49 -22.60 -18.28 -9.06
CA LYS A 49 -22.23 -18.50 -7.63
C LYS A 49 -21.64 -19.84 -7.15
N ARG A 50 -20.34 -19.80 -6.80
CA ARG A 50 -19.84 -19.99 -5.42
C ARG A 50 -18.41 -19.42 -5.29
N GLU A 51 -18.26 -18.44 -4.41
CA GLU A 51 -17.01 -17.83 -3.93
C GLU A 51 -16.19 -18.88 -3.17
N LEU A 52 -14.90 -19.02 -3.49
CA LEU A 52 -13.76 -18.58 -2.66
C LEU A 52 -13.90 -19.01 -1.18
N GLU A 53 -13.32 -20.16 -0.85
CA GLU A 53 -13.00 -20.53 0.53
C GLU A 53 -11.48 -20.36 0.66
N ASP A 54 -11.13 -19.27 1.33
CA ASP A 54 -9.78 -18.83 1.69
C ASP A 54 -9.40 -19.48 3.03
N SER A 55 -8.14 -19.90 3.13
CA SER A 55 -7.56 -20.55 4.31
C SER A 55 -7.56 -19.61 5.53
N PRO A 56 -7.84 -20.09 6.75
CA PRO A 56 -7.44 -19.38 7.96
C PRO A 56 -6.04 -19.86 8.40
N ASP A 57 -5.02 -19.04 8.12
CA ASP A 57 -3.70 -19.12 8.75
C ASP A 57 -3.45 -17.82 9.52
N ASP A 58 -3.25 -17.99 10.83
CA ASP A 58 -2.54 -17.20 11.82
C ASP A 58 -2.47 -15.65 11.73
N GLY A 59 -2.97 -15.00 12.79
CA GLY A 59 -2.80 -13.57 13.00
C GLY A 59 -3.52 -13.05 14.24
N ASP A 60 -2.97 -13.43 15.39
CA ASP A 60 -3.19 -12.87 16.74
C ASP A 60 -3.89 -11.50 16.78
N SER A 61 -5.05 -11.48 17.42
CA SER A 61 -5.88 -10.29 17.64
C SER A 61 -5.28 -9.45 18.78
N ASP A 62 -4.15 -8.80 18.52
CA ASP A 62 -3.57 -7.80 19.42
C ASP A 62 -4.19 -6.42 19.13
N ASN A 63 -5.52 -6.33 19.34
CA ASN A 63 -6.26 -5.07 19.32
C ASN A 63 -6.19 -4.41 20.71
N GLU A 64 -4.95 -4.14 21.15
CA GLU A 64 -4.72 -3.20 22.23
C GLU A 64 -4.41 -1.83 21.62
N ASP A 65 -5.34 -0.91 21.84
CA ASP A 65 -5.29 0.51 21.51
C ASP A 65 -3.87 1.09 21.77
N PRO A 66 -3.19 1.72 20.79
CA PRO A 66 -1.83 2.22 20.95
C PRO A 66 -1.68 3.19 22.13
N GLU A 67 -2.76 3.88 22.51
CA GLU A 67 -2.87 4.68 23.73
C GLU A 67 -2.64 3.89 25.03
N ILE A 68 -3.05 2.62 25.10
CA ILE A 68 -2.85 1.76 26.28
C ILE A 68 -1.37 1.37 26.41
N LYS A 69 -0.72 1.01 25.30
CA LYS A 69 0.74 0.77 25.27
C LYS A 69 1.52 2.03 25.64
N ARG A 70 1.11 3.20 25.14
CA ARG A 70 1.72 4.50 25.51
C ARG A 70 1.57 4.83 26.99
N ARG A 71 0.40 4.59 27.58
CA ARG A 71 0.15 4.84 29.01
C ARG A 71 0.98 3.89 29.88
N ARG A 72 1.07 2.61 29.51
CA ARG A 72 1.86 1.61 30.23
C ARG A 72 3.36 1.94 30.25
N ILE A 73 3.90 2.35 29.10
CA ILE A 73 5.31 2.74 28.98
C ILE A 73 5.61 4.00 29.81
N LEU A 74 4.74 5.02 29.76
CA LEU A 74 4.94 6.24 30.55
C LEU A 74 4.89 5.98 32.07
N GLU A 75 4.00 5.09 32.52
CA GLU A 75 3.86 4.72 33.92
C GLU A 75 5.10 3.92 34.40
N GLU A 76 5.59 2.97 33.59
CA GLU A 76 6.80 2.20 33.88
C GLU A 76 8.08 3.06 33.88
N THR A 77 8.20 4.03 32.97
CA THR A 77 9.37 4.93 32.94
C THR A 77 9.37 5.99 34.04
N ARG A 78 8.20 6.34 34.57
CA ARG A 78 8.05 7.34 35.63
C ARG A 78 8.64 6.86 36.96
N ASP A 79 8.59 5.56 37.25
CA ASP A 79 9.18 4.98 38.46
C ASP A 79 10.71 4.89 38.36
N ILE A 80 11.27 4.86 37.14
CA ILE A 80 12.72 4.83 36.90
C ILE A 80 13.34 6.23 36.99
N ASP A 81 12.60 7.27 36.59
CA ASP A 81 13.06 8.67 36.64
C ASP A 81 12.85 9.32 38.01
N ALA A 82 12.02 8.73 38.88
CA ALA A 82 11.71 9.23 40.22
C ALA A 82 12.76 8.91 41.29
N ASP A 83 13.84 8.21 40.96
CA ASP A 83 14.88 7.81 41.92
C ASP A 83 16.28 8.23 41.44
N SER A 84 16.53 9.54 41.43
CA SER A 84 17.87 10.11 41.38
C SER A 84 17.91 11.53 41.98
N ASP A 85 17.76 11.59 43.31
CA ASP A 85 18.44 12.61 44.12
C ASP A 85 18.70 12.02 45.52
N GLY A 86 19.65 11.08 45.55
CA GLY A 86 20.23 10.59 46.79
C GLY A 86 21.10 11.68 47.41
N SER A 87 20.54 12.34 48.41
CA SER A 87 21.20 13.02 49.52
C SER A 87 22.69 12.69 49.68
N ASP A 88 23.55 13.70 49.55
CA ASP A 88 24.78 13.76 50.36
C ASP A 88 24.85 15.15 51.02
N THR A 89 24.52 15.16 52.30
CA THR A 89 24.62 16.30 53.21
C THR A 89 25.91 16.13 53.99
N ASP A 90 26.89 17.00 53.74
CA ASP A 90 27.96 17.21 54.72
C ASP A 90 28.41 18.67 54.66
N SER A 91 27.74 19.52 55.44
CA SER A 91 28.21 20.87 55.74
C SER A 91 28.39 20.95 57.25
N SER A 92 29.65 20.76 57.69
CA SER A 92 30.07 21.03 59.07
C SER A 92 29.78 22.47 59.44
N ASP A 93 29.05 22.61 60.53
CA ASP A 93 28.70 23.84 61.22
C ASP A 93 29.71 24.03 62.36
N GLU A 94 30.70 24.91 62.16
CA GLU A 94 31.55 25.45 63.24
C GLU A 94 31.31 26.95 63.35
N GLU A 95 30.51 27.29 64.34
CA GLU A 95 30.16 28.63 64.82
C GLU A 95 31.43 29.43 65.16
N SER A 96 31.71 30.50 64.40
CA SER A 96 32.63 31.55 64.79
C SER A 96 31.96 32.91 64.59
N ASP A 97 31.71 33.55 65.72
CA ASP A 97 30.97 34.79 65.95
C ASP A 97 31.61 36.01 65.25
N GLU A 98 31.27 36.19 63.97
CA GLU A 98 31.38 37.45 63.21
C GLU A 98 30.08 37.64 62.40
N GLU A 99 28.97 37.83 63.13
CA GLU A 99 27.57 37.75 62.67
C GLU A 99 27.11 38.83 61.66
N ASP A 100 27.89 39.90 61.42
CA ASP A 100 27.45 41.01 60.56
C ASP A 100 28.07 40.99 59.14
N GLU A 101 29.32 40.53 58.95
CA GLU A 101 30.00 40.57 57.63
C GLU A 101 29.67 39.36 56.73
N THR A 102 29.41 38.19 57.33
CA THR A 102 29.04 36.95 56.62
C THR A 102 27.62 36.97 56.07
N ALA A 103 26.69 37.60 56.79
CA ALA A 103 25.30 37.80 56.37
C ALA A 103 25.18 38.74 55.16
N GLU A 104 26.04 39.76 55.08
CA GLU A 104 26.13 40.65 53.92
C GLU A 104 26.66 39.90 52.68
N LEU A 105 27.69 39.08 52.84
CA LEU A 105 28.27 38.28 51.76
C LEU A 105 27.28 37.23 51.21
N MET A 106 26.50 36.58 52.06
CA MET A 106 25.46 35.61 51.65
C MET A 106 24.35 36.28 50.81
N ARG A 107 23.92 37.50 51.18
CA ARG A 107 22.97 38.27 50.37
C ARG A 107 23.53 38.68 49.01
N GLU A 108 24.82 38.99 48.94
CA GLU A 108 25.46 39.35 47.67
C GLU A 108 25.64 38.10 46.77
N LEU A 109 25.99 36.95 47.34
CA LEU A 109 26.02 35.67 46.62
C LEU A 109 24.64 35.24 46.12
N GLU A 110 23.58 35.43 46.91
CA GLU A 110 22.20 35.18 46.48
C GLU A 110 21.81 36.07 45.29
N LYS A 111 22.24 37.33 45.30
CA LYS A 111 21.99 38.27 44.20
C LYS A 111 22.74 37.86 42.92
N ILE A 112 24.01 37.47 43.03
CA ILE A 112 24.82 36.98 41.91
C ILE A 112 24.27 35.64 41.38
N LYS A 113 23.87 34.74 42.28
CA LYS A 113 23.29 33.43 41.92
C LYS A 113 21.94 33.61 41.20
N LYS A 114 21.12 34.55 41.64
CA LYS A 114 19.85 34.89 40.99
C LYS A 114 20.06 35.47 39.59
N GLU A 115 21.01 36.39 39.43
CA GLU A 115 21.35 36.98 38.12
C GLU A 115 21.91 35.93 37.14
N ARG A 116 22.82 35.06 37.60
CA ARG A 116 23.34 33.96 36.78
C ARG A 116 22.28 32.91 36.42
N ALA A 117 21.38 32.60 37.35
CA ALA A 117 20.29 31.66 37.10
C ALA A 117 19.35 32.20 36.01
N GLU A 118 19.06 33.50 36.01
CA GLU A 118 18.22 34.14 34.98
C GLU A 118 18.91 34.13 33.61
N GLN A 119 20.21 34.44 33.55
CA GLN A 119 20.97 34.41 32.30
C GLN A 119 21.09 32.99 31.73
N LYS A 120 21.39 31.99 32.58
CA LYS A 120 21.45 30.58 32.18
C LYS A 120 20.09 30.06 31.73
N ALA A 121 19.01 30.42 32.42
CA ALA A 121 17.65 30.04 32.01
C ALA A 121 17.27 30.64 30.64
N ARG A 122 17.71 31.87 30.35
CA ARG A 122 17.49 32.50 29.06
C ARG A 122 18.28 31.83 27.93
N GLU A 123 19.54 31.48 28.17
CA GLU A 123 20.38 30.78 27.19
C GLU A 123 19.91 29.34 26.96
N GLU A 124 19.51 28.62 28.01
CA GLU A 124 18.96 27.27 27.91
C GLU A 124 17.61 27.27 27.16
N ALA A 125 16.77 28.29 27.37
CA ALA A 125 15.54 28.46 26.59
C ALA A 125 15.81 28.72 25.10
N GLU A 126 16.87 29.47 24.77
CA GLU A 126 17.27 29.71 23.38
C GLU A 126 17.86 28.44 22.73
N GLN A 127 18.73 27.71 23.44
CA GLN A 127 19.27 26.44 22.96
C GLN A 127 18.18 25.37 22.80
N ALA A 128 17.20 25.33 23.72
CA ALA A 128 16.05 24.43 23.60
C ALA A 128 15.20 24.76 22.37
N GLN A 129 15.01 26.06 22.03
CA GLN A 129 14.31 26.46 20.81
C GLN A 129 15.10 26.05 19.56
N GLN A 130 16.41 26.28 19.53
CA GLN A 130 17.25 25.87 18.39
C GLN A 130 17.23 24.35 18.19
N ALA A 131 17.31 23.57 19.27
CA ALA A 131 17.23 22.12 19.21
C ALA A 131 15.86 21.62 18.74
N GLN A 132 14.77 22.33 19.08
CA GLN A 132 13.43 22.03 18.55
C GLN A 132 13.37 22.34 17.05
N ASP A 133 13.85 23.50 16.61
CA ASP A 133 13.90 23.88 15.21
C ASP A 133 14.72 22.89 14.36
N GLU A 134 15.85 22.40 14.88
CA GLU A 134 16.67 21.38 14.22
C GLU A 134 15.93 20.05 14.12
N ARG A 135 15.30 19.59 15.21
CA ARG A 135 14.46 18.38 15.19
C ARG A 135 13.32 18.49 14.18
N GLU A 136 12.66 19.64 14.08
CA GLU A 136 11.60 19.87 13.10
C GLU A 136 12.13 19.83 11.66
N ARG A 137 13.31 20.40 11.41
CA ARG A 137 13.97 20.33 10.09
C ARG A 137 14.31 18.89 9.72
N ASP A 138 14.86 18.11 10.64
CA ASP A 138 15.22 16.71 10.41
C ASP A 138 13.99 15.83 10.19
N ILE A 139 12.89 16.06 10.93
CA ILE A 139 11.61 15.37 10.71
C ILE A 139 11.04 15.73 9.33
N ALA A 140 11.10 17.02 8.94
CA ALA A 140 10.57 17.49 7.67
C ALA A 140 11.40 17.04 6.46
N LEU A 141 12.73 16.95 6.59
CA LEU A 141 13.65 16.63 5.50
C LEU A 141 14.11 15.16 5.49
N GLY A 142 13.99 14.45 6.60
CA GLY A 142 14.42 13.05 6.74
C GLY A 142 13.58 12.07 5.94
N ASN A 143 12.34 12.43 5.57
CA ASN A 143 11.52 11.61 4.68
C ASN A 143 11.63 12.06 3.21
N PRO A 144 12.34 11.30 2.36
CA PRO A 144 12.49 11.63 0.95
C PRO A 144 11.18 11.58 0.14
N LEU A 145 10.10 10.97 0.67
CA LEU A 145 8.77 10.97 0.05
C LEU A 145 7.99 12.27 0.30
N LEU A 146 8.25 12.95 1.41
CA LEU A 146 7.60 14.22 1.78
C LEU A 146 8.28 15.44 1.14
N ASN A 147 9.49 15.28 0.62
CA ASN A 147 10.22 16.34 -0.08
C ASN A 147 10.36 16.03 -1.60
N PRO A 148 9.34 16.37 -2.42
CA PRO A 148 9.33 16.06 -3.85
C PRO A 148 10.45 16.77 -4.64
N LYS A 149 11.12 17.77 -4.06
CA LYS A 149 12.25 18.46 -4.69
C LYS A 149 13.58 17.71 -4.53
N ALA A 150 13.67 16.77 -3.58
CA ALA A 150 14.88 16.00 -3.30
C ALA A 150 15.09 14.83 -4.29
N PHE A 151 14.03 14.34 -4.96
CA PHE A 151 14.09 13.17 -5.83
C PHE A 151 14.02 13.54 -7.31
N ASN A 152 15.04 14.25 -7.82
CA ASN A 152 15.22 14.45 -9.26
C ASN A 152 16.13 13.34 -9.80
N VAL A 153 15.54 12.28 -10.37
CA VAL A 153 16.29 11.21 -11.06
C VAL A 153 16.93 11.81 -12.32
N LYS A 154 18.19 12.24 -12.18
CA LYS A 154 18.94 12.99 -13.19
C LYS A 154 19.28 12.17 -14.45
N ARG A 155 19.28 10.85 -14.35
CA ARG A 155 19.48 9.94 -15.48
C ARG A 155 18.76 8.64 -15.21
N ARG A 156 17.86 8.26 -16.12
CA ARG A 156 17.07 7.03 -16.01
C ARG A 156 17.90 5.90 -16.60
N TRP A 157 17.85 4.71 -16.02
CA TRP A 157 18.53 3.53 -16.55
C TRP A 157 18.10 3.21 -17.99
N ASP A 158 16.86 3.58 -18.33
CA ASP A 158 16.34 3.47 -19.68
C ASP A 158 17.07 4.36 -20.68
N ASP A 159 17.59 5.53 -20.30
CA ASP A 159 17.99 6.61 -21.24
C ASP A 159 19.02 6.18 -22.30
N ASP A 160 19.87 5.19 -21.99
CA ASP A 160 20.93 4.66 -22.87
C ASP A 160 20.49 3.47 -23.75
N VAL A 161 19.18 3.19 -23.82
CA VAL A 161 18.64 2.13 -24.69
C VAL A 161 18.37 2.69 -26.09
N VAL A 162 19.08 2.16 -27.09
CA VAL A 162 19.00 2.58 -28.51
C VAL A 162 17.64 2.34 -29.19
N PHE A 163 16.77 1.50 -28.59
CA PHE A 163 15.42 1.25 -29.08
C PHE A 163 14.37 1.66 -28.06
N LYS A 164 13.47 2.56 -28.45
CA LYS A 164 12.36 3.04 -27.62
C LYS A 164 11.02 2.64 -28.22
N ASN A 165 10.09 2.20 -27.37
CA ASN A 165 8.66 2.08 -27.67
C ASN A 165 8.31 1.24 -28.93
N GLN A 166 9.00 0.12 -29.17
CA GLN A 166 8.81 -0.71 -30.38
C GLN A 166 7.39 -1.29 -30.54
N ALA A 167 6.70 -1.59 -29.44
CA ALA A 167 5.36 -2.19 -29.44
C ALA A 167 4.23 -1.14 -29.36
N ARG A 168 4.56 0.16 -29.42
CA ARG A 168 3.53 1.20 -29.30
C ARG A 168 2.68 1.24 -30.56
N GLY A 169 1.42 0.86 -30.44
CA GLY A 169 0.47 0.81 -31.54
C GLY A 169 0.41 -0.54 -32.27
N THR A 170 1.11 -1.58 -31.79
CA THR A 170 1.04 -2.94 -32.36
C THR A 170 -0.06 -3.79 -31.73
N GLU A 171 -1.02 -3.19 -31.00
CA GLU A 171 -2.23 -3.91 -30.61
C GLU A 171 -2.95 -4.32 -31.89
N GLN A 172 -2.72 -5.57 -32.31
CA GLN A 172 -3.50 -6.24 -33.34
C GLN A 172 -4.90 -6.48 -32.79
N LYS A 173 -5.68 -5.40 -32.67
CA LYS A 173 -7.14 -5.40 -32.55
C LYS A 173 -7.77 -5.74 -33.91
N GLY A 174 -7.13 -6.64 -34.66
CA GLY A 174 -7.72 -7.23 -35.84
C GLY A 174 -9.01 -7.93 -35.43
N ASN A 175 -10.05 -7.77 -36.24
CA ASN A 175 -11.28 -8.53 -36.04
C ASN A 175 -10.94 -10.02 -36.02
N LYS A 176 -11.69 -10.81 -35.24
CA LYS A 176 -11.51 -12.27 -35.18
C LYS A 176 -11.92 -12.86 -36.52
N GLU A 177 -10.98 -12.94 -37.45
CA GLU A 177 -11.17 -13.46 -38.79
C GLU A 177 -11.13 -14.99 -38.74
N PHE A 178 -12.25 -15.62 -39.11
CA PHE A 178 -12.27 -17.06 -39.32
C PHE A 178 -11.83 -17.35 -40.76
N VAL A 179 -10.74 -18.10 -40.90
CA VAL A 179 -10.24 -18.58 -42.20
C VAL A 179 -10.67 -20.03 -42.38
N ASN A 180 -11.47 -20.31 -43.41
CA ASN A 180 -11.84 -21.66 -43.83
C ASN A 180 -10.69 -22.34 -44.61
N ASP A 181 -9.55 -22.52 -43.94
CA ASP A 181 -8.34 -23.18 -44.47
C ASP A 181 -7.61 -23.85 -43.30
N LEU A 182 -7.32 -25.14 -43.43
CA LEU A 182 -6.68 -25.94 -42.37
C LEU A 182 -5.20 -25.57 -42.15
N LEU A 183 -4.52 -24.97 -43.12
CA LEU A 183 -3.08 -24.65 -43.01
C LEU A 183 -2.82 -23.16 -42.74
N ARG A 184 -3.73 -22.27 -43.17
CA ARG A 184 -3.58 -20.81 -42.99
C ARG A 184 -4.40 -20.24 -41.84
N SER A 185 -5.27 -21.04 -41.22
CA SER A 185 -5.97 -20.63 -40.01
C SER A 185 -4.99 -20.27 -38.89
N ASP A 186 -5.36 -19.29 -38.08
CA ASP A 186 -4.59 -18.90 -36.90
C ASP A 186 -4.44 -20.05 -35.91
N PHE A 187 -5.39 -20.99 -35.91
CA PHE A 187 -5.24 -22.24 -35.17
C PHE A 187 -3.99 -23.02 -35.62
N HIS A 188 -3.84 -23.25 -36.93
CA HIS A 188 -2.72 -24.02 -37.46
C HIS A 188 -1.39 -23.28 -37.34
N LYS A 189 -1.38 -21.96 -37.57
CA LYS A 189 -0.19 -21.12 -37.33
C LYS A 189 0.26 -21.20 -35.87
N LYS A 190 -0.67 -21.06 -34.91
CA LYS A 190 -0.38 -21.15 -33.47
C LYS A 190 0.07 -22.56 -33.07
N PHE A 191 -0.55 -23.59 -33.63
CA PHE A 191 -0.19 -25.00 -33.41
C PHE A 191 1.25 -25.28 -33.87
N MET A 192 1.61 -24.89 -35.10
CA MET A 192 2.97 -25.03 -35.63
C MET A 192 4.01 -24.27 -34.80
N VAL A 193 3.72 -23.03 -34.39
CA VAL A 193 4.63 -22.25 -33.52
C VAL A 193 4.81 -22.91 -32.16
N ARG A 194 3.73 -23.40 -31.54
CA ARG A 194 3.78 -24.05 -30.22
C ARG A 194 4.58 -25.35 -30.25
N ASP A 195 4.32 -26.20 -31.24
CA ASP A 195 4.94 -27.52 -31.32
C ASP A 195 6.40 -27.42 -31.80
N SER A 196 6.73 -26.42 -32.63
CA SER A 196 8.12 -26.11 -33.01
C SER A 196 8.97 -25.57 -31.86
N VAL A 197 8.35 -24.97 -30.84
CA VAL A 197 9.05 -24.50 -29.63
C VAL A 197 9.27 -25.66 -28.65
N LEU A 198 8.33 -26.59 -28.53
CA LEU A 198 8.48 -27.83 -27.74
C LEU A 198 9.52 -28.79 -28.32
N GLY A 199 9.64 -28.90 -29.64
CA GLY A 199 10.68 -29.72 -30.28
C GLY A 199 12.11 -29.19 -30.13
N ARG A 200 12.27 -27.90 -29.83
CA ARG A 200 13.59 -27.25 -29.70
C ARG A 200 14.24 -27.45 -28.33
N LEU A 201 13.47 -27.89 -27.33
CA LEU A 201 13.95 -28.29 -26.01
C LEU A 201 14.34 -29.78 -25.94
N PHE A 202 14.06 -30.58 -26.98
CA PHE A 202 14.32 -32.03 -26.99
C PHE A 202 15.53 -32.45 -27.84
N TRP A 203 16.25 -31.49 -28.43
CA TRP A 203 17.39 -31.73 -29.33
C TRP A 203 18.69 -31.00 -28.90
N PHE A 204 18.76 -30.59 -27.63
CA PHE A 204 19.97 -30.05 -27.03
C PHE A 204 20.18 -30.69 -25.64
N ASP A 205 20.33 -32.01 -25.66
CA ASP A 205 21.12 -32.82 -24.70
C ASP A 205 21.74 -33.97 -25.50
#